data_AF-A0A3S1AMQ6-F1
#
_entry.id   AF-A0A3S1AMQ6-F1
#
_cell.length_a   1.000
_cell.length_b   1.000
_cell.length_c   1.000
_cell.angle_alpha   90.00
_cell.angle_beta   90.00
_cell.angle_gamma   90.00
#
_symmetry.space_group_name_H-M   'P 1'
#
loop_
_entity.id
_entity.type
_entity.pdbx_description
1 polymer ?
#
loop_
_entity_poly.entity_id
_entity_poly.type
_entity_poly.pdbx_seq_one_letter_code
_entity_poly.pdbx_strand_id
1 'polypeptide(L)'
;MEAGERMRLFVYGTLLPQFQASRMISAYVSDAYEGRVRGKLVDAGSYPALIPACWEDTKEKNILIPECGGGSEAASVLIPAYGERSKDESAFVRGLWVEITREGLAVADRYEEFYGIEELNDYERIWISDADRPEVSGWVYAWPNARGYPDAGTDWWPNKQGMQDMVDKLDKKKDKQDMVDKLD
;
A
#
# COMPACT_ATOMS: atom_id res chain seq x y z
N MET A 1 18.85 12.63 17.50
CA MET A 1 17.48 12.66 16.96
C MET A 1 17.02 11.22 16.99
N GLU A 2 16.06 10.87 17.84
CA GLU A 2 15.50 9.52 17.79
C GLU A 2 14.89 9.32 16.41
N ALA A 3 15.29 8.25 15.72
CA ALA A 3 14.64 7.87 14.48
C ALA A 3 13.21 7.52 14.85
N GLY A 4 12.27 8.44 14.55
CA GLY A 4 10.86 8.19 14.77
C GLY A 4 10.44 6.85 14.17
N GLU A 5 9.48 6.19 14.82
CA GLU A 5 8.96 4.87 14.43
C GLU A 5 8.68 4.86 12.92
N ARG A 6 9.30 3.90 12.23
CA ARG A 6 9.17 3.69 10.79
C ARG A 6 8.25 2.52 10.55
N MET A 7 7.39 2.69 9.56
CA MET A 7 6.43 1.69 9.13
C MET A 7 6.57 1.52 7.63
N ARG A 8 6.13 0.37 7.15
CA ARG A 8 6.13 0.08 5.73
C ARG A 8 4.76 0.31 5.14
N LEU A 9 4.70 1.00 4.00
CA LEU A 9 3.49 1.25 3.23
C LEU A 9 3.69 0.76 1.80
N PHE A 10 2.75 -0.01 1.28
CA PHE A 10 2.70 -0.39 -0.13
C PHE A 10 1.87 0.65 -0.89
N VAL A 11 2.48 1.30 -1.88
CA VAL A 11 1.83 2.25 -2.79
C VAL A 11 1.78 1.66 -4.19
N TYR A 12 0.62 1.70 -4.83
CA TYR A 12 0.39 1.12 -6.16
C TYR A 12 -0.41 2.04 -7.10
N GLY A 13 -0.79 3.22 -6.63
CA GLY A 13 -1.67 4.16 -7.34
C GLY A 13 -1.16 5.60 -7.33
N THR A 14 -2.03 6.54 -6.99
CA THR A 14 -1.76 7.99 -7.03
C THR A 14 -0.68 8.45 -6.05
N LEU A 15 -0.32 7.63 -5.05
CA LEU A 15 0.83 7.88 -4.18
C LEU A 15 2.18 7.46 -4.76
N LEU A 16 2.22 6.84 -5.95
CA LEU A 16 3.49 6.51 -6.61
C LEU A 16 4.25 7.79 -7.04
N PRO A 17 5.60 7.79 -7.07
CA PRO A 17 6.44 8.99 -7.25
C PRO A 17 6.19 9.85 -8.51
N GLN A 18 5.60 9.27 -9.55
CA GLN A 18 5.28 9.97 -10.81
C GLN A 18 4.04 10.86 -10.69
N PHE A 19 3.22 10.64 -9.67
CA PHE A 19 2.00 11.40 -9.44
C PHE A 19 2.23 12.52 -8.43
N GLN A 20 1.45 13.59 -8.56
CA GLN A 20 1.59 14.79 -7.73
C GLN A 20 1.33 14.51 -6.25
N ALA A 21 0.42 13.58 -5.92
CA ALA A 21 0.07 13.27 -4.54
C ALA A 21 1.24 12.68 -3.75
N SER A 22 2.18 11.98 -4.39
CA SER A 22 3.40 11.48 -3.73
C SER A 22 4.22 12.59 -3.03
N ARG A 23 4.13 13.85 -3.50
CA ARG A 23 4.85 14.98 -2.88
C ARG A 23 4.43 15.21 -1.43
N MET A 24 3.19 14.89 -1.07
CA MET A 24 2.67 15.07 0.29
C MET A 24 3.35 14.13 1.28
N ILE A 25 3.72 12.91 0.85
CA ILE A 25 4.38 11.92 1.69
C ILE A 25 5.91 11.89 1.50
N SER A 26 6.43 12.46 0.42
CA SER A 26 7.85 12.36 0.04
C SER A 26 8.84 12.81 1.12
N ALA A 27 8.49 13.83 1.92
CA ALA A 27 9.33 14.33 3.02
C ALA A 27 9.43 13.35 4.20
N TYR A 28 8.53 12.37 4.26
CA TYR A 28 8.40 11.40 5.34
C TYR A 28 8.96 10.01 4.96
N VAL A 29 9.26 9.80 3.68
CA VAL A 29 9.78 8.55 3.13
C VAL A 29 11.30 8.54 3.20
N SER A 30 11.88 7.50 3.78
CA SER A 30 13.34 7.33 3.89
C SER A 30 13.92 6.33 2.90
N ASP A 31 13.11 5.36 2.45
CA ASP A 31 13.54 4.34 1.48
C ASP A 31 12.34 3.87 0.66
N ALA A 32 12.61 3.36 -0.54
CA ALA A 32 11.60 2.81 -1.44
C ALA A 32 12.18 1.70 -2.31
N TYR A 33 11.44 0.61 -2.46
CA TYR A 33 11.83 -0.50 -3.32
C TYR A 33 10.61 -1.16 -3.96
N GLU A 34 10.82 -1.77 -5.12
CA GLU A 34 9.76 -2.45 -5.84
C GLU A 34 9.23 -3.65 -5.07
N GLY A 35 7.94 -3.92 -5.22
CA GLY A 35 7.29 -5.10 -4.68
C GLY A 35 6.00 -5.40 -5.40
N ARG A 36 5.38 -6.51 -5.01
CA ARG A 36 4.04 -6.86 -5.49
C ARG A 36 3.24 -7.58 -4.43
N VAL A 37 1.93 -7.41 -4.47
CA VAL A 37 0.99 -8.02 -3.54
C VAL A 37 -0.05 -8.85 -4.30
N ARG A 38 -0.61 -9.87 -3.66
CA ARG A 38 -1.65 -10.71 -4.26
C ARG A 38 -2.98 -9.98 -4.32
N GLY A 39 -3.58 -9.91 -5.49
CA GLY A 39 -4.83 -9.21 -5.72
C GLY A 39 -4.97 -8.72 -7.14
N LYS A 40 -6.05 -7.98 -7.38
CA LYS A 40 -6.36 -7.38 -8.68
C LYS A 40 -6.47 -5.87 -8.58
N LEU A 41 -6.15 -5.20 -9.68
CA LEU A 41 -6.27 -3.76 -9.81
C LEU A 41 -7.61 -3.44 -10.49
N VAL A 42 -8.35 -2.51 -9.90
CA VAL A 42 -9.62 -1.99 -10.43
C VAL A 42 -9.42 -0.57 -10.91
N ASP A 43 -10.00 -0.26 -12.05
CA ASP A 43 -9.98 1.09 -12.62
C ASP A 43 -11.26 1.85 -12.22
N ALA A 44 -11.13 2.74 -11.22
CA ALA A 44 -12.19 3.65 -10.80
C ALA A 44 -12.17 4.99 -11.58
N GLY A 45 -11.50 5.02 -12.73
CA GLY A 45 -11.36 6.17 -13.61
C GLY A 45 -10.18 7.06 -13.19
N SER A 46 -10.38 7.90 -12.17
CA SER A 46 -9.34 8.87 -11.77
C SER A 46 -8.26 8.26 -10.87
N TYR A 47 -8.50 7.07 -10.34
CA TYR A 47 -7.61 6.39 -9.41
C TYR A 47 -7.82 4.86 -9.48
N PRO A 48 -6.79 4.07 -9.15
CA PRO A 48 -6.92 2.63 -9.07
C PRO A 48 -7.29 2.18 -7.66
N ALA A 49 -7.92 1.01 -7.56
CA ALA A 49 -8.10 0.33 -6.27
C ALA A 49 -7.53 -1.10 -6.31
N LEU A 50 -6.84 -1.49 -5.25
CA LEU A 50 -6.43 -2.87 -5.01
C LEU A 50 -7.58 -3.64 -4.37
N ILE A 51 -7.91 -4.81 -4.92
CA ILE A 51 -8.71 -5.83 -4.23
C ILE A 51 -7.79 -6.99 -3.87
N PRO A 52 -7.48 -7.17 -2.59
CA PRO A 52 -6.61 -8.26 -2.11
C PRO A 52 -7.21 -9.62 -2.39
N ALA A 53 -6.36 -10.61 -2.68
CA ALA A 53 -6.82 -11.98 -2.90
C ALA A 53 -7.45 -12.60 -1.63
N CYS A 54 -6.98 -12.23 -0.43
CA CYS A 54 -7.35 -12.83 0.86
C CYS A 54 -7.99 -11.83 1.85
N TRP A 55 -8.96 -11.03 1.37
CA TRP A 55 -9.65 -10.00 2.17
C TRP A 55 -10.08 -10.47 3.57
N GLU A 56 -10.72 -11.65 3.68
CA GLU A 56 -11.25 -12.21 4.93
C GLU A 56 -10.14 -12.58 5.93
N ASP A 57 -9.05 -13.20 5.45
CA ASP A 57 -7.91 -13.60 6.28
C ASP A 57 -7.19 -12.39 6.91
N THR A 58 -7.36 -11.22 6.31
CA THR A 58 -6.63 -10.01 6.70
C THR A 58 -7.33 -9.30 7.87
N LYS A 59 -8.67 -9.36 7.97
CA LYS A 59 -9.41 -8.71 9.06
C LYS A 59 -9.33 -9.49 10.37
N GLU A 60 -9.40 -10.82 10.32
CA GLU A 60 -9.25 -11.67 11.52
C GLU A 60 -7.81 -11.62 12.08
N LYS A 61 -6.80 -11.53 11.21
CA LYS A 61 -5.40 -11.39 11.63
C LYS A 61 -5.03 -9.97 12.07
N ASN A 62 -5.77 -8.93 11.63
CA ASN A 62 -5.61 -7.54 12.08
C ASN A 62 -6.23 -7.24 13.46
N ILE A 63 -6.95 -8.19 14.09
CA ILE A 63 -7.29 -8.08 15.52
C ILE A 63 -6.05 -8.30 16.40
N LEU A 64 -4.98 -8.90 15.85
CA LEU A 64 -3.70 -9.08 16.53
C LEU A 64 -2.68 -8.04 16.04
N ILE A 65 -2.98 -6.76 16.22
CA ILE A 65 -1.89 -5.81 16.50
C ILE A 65 -1.19 -6.37 17.76
N PRO A 66 0.15 -6.46 17.85
CA PRO A 66 0.77 -6.69 19.14
C PRO A 66 0.49 -5.44 19.99
N GLU A 67 -0.65 -5.47 20.68
CA GLU A 67 -0.99 -4.46 21.66
C GLU A 67 0.08 -4.52 22.75
N CYS A 68 0.68 -3.37 23.01
CA CYS A 68 1.33 -3.09 24.27
C CYS A 68 0.32 -3.32 25.40
N GLY A 69 0.29 -4.54 25.94
CA GLY A 69 -0.23 -4.87 27.27
C GLY A 69 -1.75 -4.81 27.49
N GLY A 70 -2.35 -6.00 27.56
CA GLY A 70 -3.33 -6.35 28.60
C GLY A 70 -4.82 -6.28 28.26
N GLY A 71 -5.48 -7.45 28.27
CA GLY A 71 -6.80 -7.61 28.89
C GLY A 71 -8.04 -7.78 27.99
N SER A 72 -8.42 -9.05 27.80
CA SER A 72 -9.78 -9.63 27.81
C SER A 72 -10.87 -9.30 26.77
N GLU A 73 -11.44 -10.42 26.30
CA GLU A 73 -12.80 -10.67 25.77
C GLU A 73 -13.13 -10.25 24.34
N ALA A 74 -13.00 -11.25 23.45
CA ALA A 74 -13.47 -11.25 22.08
C ALA A 74 -15.00 -11.04 22.02
N ALA A 75 -15.41 -9.83 21.62
CA ALA A 75 -16.78 -9.55 21.22
C ALA A 75 -17.04 -10.17 19.84
N SER A 76 -17.76 -11.29 19.81
CA SER A 76 -18.31 -11.89 18.60
C SER A 76 -19.39 -10.98 18.00
N VAL A 77 -19.00 -10.01 17.18
CA VAL A 77 -19.91 -9.23 16.34
C VAL A 77 -20.01 -9.94 14.98
N LEU A 78 -21.20 -10.41 14.63
CA LEU A 78 -21.53 -10.94 13.31
C LEU A 78 -21.47 -9.80 12.28
N ILE A 79 -20.31 -9.62 11.65
CA ILE A 79 -20.12 -8.68 10.53
C ILE A 79 -20.57 -9.39 9.25
N PRO A 80 -21.42 -8.78 8.38
CA PRO A 80 -21.84 -9.42 7.14
C PRO A 80 -20.62 -9.70 6.24
N ALA A 81 -20.62 -10.84 5.56
CA ALA A 81 -19.57 -11.24 4.62
C ALA A 81 -19.49 -10.25 3.44
N TYR A 82 -18.75 -9.16 3.63
CA TYR A 82 -18.46 -8.15 2.62
C TYR A 82 -17.12 -8.46 1.96
N GLY A 83 -17.15 -9.26 0.90
CA GLY A 83 -15.98 -9.48 0.05
C GLY A 83 -16.28 -10.47 -1.07
N GLU A 84 -16.34 -9.99 -2.31
CA GLU A 84 -16.22 -10.90 -3.45
C GLU A 84 -14.77 -11.38 -3.51
N ARG A 85 -14.56 -12.68 -3.32
CA ARG A 85 -13.24 -13.29 -3.52
C ARG A 85 -12.78 -13.05 -4.95
N SER A 86 -11.54 -12.60 -5.14
CA SER A 86 -10.94 -12.56 -6.48
C SER A 86 -11.05 -13.96 -7.10
N LYS A 87 -11.64 -14.07 -8.30
CA LYS A 87 -11.69 -15.34 -9.04
C LYS A 87 -10.30 -15.79 -9.51
N ASP A 88 -9.34 -14.88 -9.50
CA ASP A 88 -7.95 -15.15 -9.87
C ASP A 88 -7.06 -14.93 -8.64
N GLU A 89 -6.77 -16.01 -7.91
CA GLU A 89 -5.83 -16.00 -6.77
C GLU A 89 -4.37 -15.91 -7.24
N SER A 90 -4.12 -15.99 -8.55
CA SER A 90 -2.79 -15.85 -9.15
C SER A 90 -2.49 -14.43 -9.63
N ALA A 91 -3.45 -13.52 -9.54
CA ALA A 91 -3.25 -12.12 -9.89
C ALA A 91 -2.37 -11.39 -8.86
N PHE A 92 -1.50 -10.51 -9.36
CA PHE A 92 -0.66 -9.65 -8.54
C PHE A 92 -0.81 -8.19 -8.97
N VAL A 93 -0.62 -7.29 -8.01
CA VAL A 93 -0.47 -5.86 -8.24
C VAL A 93 0.93 -5.45 -7.85
N ARG A 94 1.67 -4.87 -8.78
CA ARG A 94 2.99 -4.28 -8.59
C ARG A 94 2.85 -2.87 -8.01
N GLY A 95 3.81 -2.49 -7.18
CA GLY A 95 3.85 -1.22 -6.47
C GLY A 95 5.25 -0.94 -5.94
N LEU A 96 5.34 0.03 -5.04
CA LEU A 96 6.52 0.29 -4.24
C LEU A 96 6.20 0.06 -2.77
N TRP A 97 7.08 -0.64 -2.08
CA TRP A 97 7.17 -0.55 -0.64
C TRP A 97 7.96 0.70 -0.29
N VAL A 98 7.41 1.55 0.58
CA VAL A 98 8.09 2.73 1.11
C VAL A 98 8.22 2.61 2.63
N GLU A 99 9.39 3.00 3.14
CA GLU A 99 9.62 3.17 4.58
C GLU A 99 9.23 4.60 4.96
N ILE A 100 8.14 4.75 5.72
CA ILE A 100 7.49 6.03 6.04
C ILE A 100 7.42 6.24 7.56
N THR A 101 7.57 7.48 8.01
CA THR A 101 7.28 7.82 9.42
C THR A 101 5.80 7.65 9.76
N ARG A 102 5.48 7.51 11.05
CA ARG A 102 4.10 7.62 11.57
C ARG A 102 3.37 8.90 11.12
N GLU A 103 4.04 10.05 11.11
CA GLU A 103 3.45 11.33 10.68
C GLU A 103 3.07 11.31 9.19
N GLY A 104 3.96 10.78 8.36
CA GLY A 104 3.72 10.57 6.94
C GLY A 104 2.57 9.60 6.66
N LEU A 105 2.42 8.55 7.46
CA LEU A 105 1.27 7.64 7.36
C LEU A 105 -0.05 8.37 7.67
N ALA A 106 -0.08 9.26 8.66
CA ALA A 106 -1.27 10.07 8.95
C ALA A 106 -1.58 11.09 7.84
N VAL A 107 -0.57 11.56 7.09
CA VAL A 107 -0.78 12.36 5.87
C VAL A 107 -1.41 11.51 4.77
N ALA A 108 -0.94 10.26 4.58
CA ALA A 108 -1.52 9.33 3.63
C ALA A 108 -2.97 8.97 4.00
N ASP A 109 -3.26 8.70 5.27
CA ASP A 109 -4.61 8.40 5.77
C ASP A 109 -5.62 9.47 5.37
N ARG A 110 -5.28 10.75 5.54
CA ARG A 110 -6.15 11.87 5.15
C ARG A 110 -6.38 11.96 3.65
N TYR A 111 -5.39 11.58 2.84
CA TYR A 111 -5.49 11.64 1.39
C TYR A 111 -6.34 10.50 0.83
N GLU A 112 -6.20 9.31 1.40
CA GLU A 112 -6.92 8.09 1.01
C GLU A 112 -8.29 7.96 1.70
N GLU A 113 -8.72 9.03 2.39
CA GLU A 113 -9.97 9.10 3.16
C GLU A 113 -10.16 7.91 4.13
N PHE A 114 -9.08 7.54 4.83
CA PHE A 114 -9.08 6.58 5.91
C PHE A 114 -9.19 7.29 7.27
N TYR A 115 -10.29 7.06 7.98
CA TYR A 115 -10.62 7.68 9.27
C TYR A 115 -10.49 6.74 10.47
N GLY A 116 -10.45 5.42 10.23
CA GLY A 116 -10.29 4.41 11.29
C GLY A 116 -10.93 3.06 10.92
N ILE A 117 -10.61 2.02 11.67
CA ILE A 117 -11.05 0.64 11.39
C ILE A 117 -12.56 0.39 11.62
N GLU A 118 -13.24 1.30 12.34
CA GLU A 118 -14.68 1.25 12.61
C GLU A 118 -15.47 2.29 11.80
N GLU A 119 -14.76 3.08 10.97
CA GLU A 119 -15.34 4.18 10.22
C GLU A 119 -15.70 3.76 8.78
N LEU A 120 -16.51 4.59 8.11
CA LEU A 120 -16.79 4.43 6.69
C LEU A 120 -15.67 5.09 5.88
N ASN A 121 -14.72 4.27 5.42
CA ASN A 121 -13.56 4.73 4.64
C ASN A 121 -13.79 4.60 3.14
N ASP A 122 -13.16 5.47 2.34
CA ASP A 122 -13.09 5.21 0.88
C ASP A 122 -12.11 4.07 0.60
N TYR A 123 -10.97 4.04 1.29
CA TYR A 123 -10.06 2.90 1.31
C TYR A 123 -9.91 2.34 2.71
N GLU A 124 -9.93 1.01 2.83
CA GLU A 124 -9.52 0.36 4.06
C GLU A 124 -8.01 0.26 4.13
N ARG A 125 -7.44 0.46 5.33
CA ARG A 125 -6.03 0.20 5.57
C ARG A 125 -5.84 -1.18 6.15
N ILE A 126 -5.19 -2.06 5.38
CA ILE A 126 -4.99 -3.45 5.76
C ILE A 126 -3.49 -3.80 5.78
N TRP A 127 -3.15 -4.86 6.51
CA TRP A 127 -1.77 -5.35 6.56
C TRP A 127 -1.59 -6.45 5.51
N ILE A 128 -0.57 -6.35 4.66
CA ILE A 128 -0.32 -7.32 3.60
C ILE A 128 1.17 -7.65 3.51
N SER A 129 1.47 -8.85 3.01
CA SER A 129 2.82 -9.30 2.72
C SER A 129 3.12 -9.19 1.23
N ASP A 130 4.39 -8.91 0.91
CA ASP A 130 4.89 -9.01 -0.45
C ASP A 130 4.77 -10.46 -0.92
N ALA A 131 4.38 -10.63 -2.19
CA ALA A 131 4.12 -11.95 -2.74
C ALA A 131 5.39 -12.76 -3.03
N ASP A 132 6.52 -12.09 -3.25
CA ASP A 132 7.82 -12.72 -3.52
C ASP A 132 8.68 -12.81 -2.27
N ARG A 133 8.52 -11.85 -1.34
CA ARG A 133 9.24 -11.76 -0.08
C ARG A 133 8.27 -11.71 1.10
N PRO A 134 7.73 -12.85 1.55
CA PRO A 134 6.74 -12.88 2.63
C PRO A 134 7.21 -12.22 3.95
N GLU A 135 8.52 -12.13 4.17
CA GLU A 135 9.15 -11.41 5.27
C GLU A 135 8.97 -9.88 5.19
N VAL A 136 8.72 -9.35 4.00
CA VAL A 136 8.34 -7.95 3.77
C VAL A 136 6.83 -7.85 3.92
N SER A 137 6.38 -7.17 4.96
CA SER A 137 4.98 -6.83 5.17
C SER A 137 4.82 -5.39 5.63
N GLY A 138 3.62 -4.83 5.42
CA GLY A 138 3.29 -3.46 5.78
C GLY A 138 1.83 -3.13 5.48
N TRP A 139 1.49 -1.85 5.62
CA TRP A 139 0.16 -1.33 5.33
C TRP A 139 -0.07 -1.17 3.83
N VAL A 140 -1.33 -1.28 3.41
CA VAL A 140 -1.79 -0.91 2.08
C VAL A 140 -3.22 -0.35 2.18
N TYR A 141 -3.56 0.63 1.34
CA TYR A 141 -4.93 1.10 1.16
C TYR A 141 -5.61 0.24 0.11
N ALA A 142 -6.75 -0.38 0.42
CA ALA A 142 -7.40 -1.35 -0.45
C ALA A 142 -8.92 -1.25 -0.39
N TRP A 143 -9.59 -1.77 -1.42
CA TRP A 143 -11.04 -1.95 -1.45
C TRP A 143 -11.45 -3.38 -1.10
N PRO A 144 -12.58 -3.57 -0.39
CA PRO A 144 -13.14 -4.90 -0.11
C PRO A 144 -13.63 -5.64 -1.35
N ASN A 145 -14.05 -4.90 -2.37
CA ASN A 145 -14.63 -5.42 -3.60
C ASN A 145 -14.58 -4.34 -4.69
N ALA A 146 -15.00 -4.70 -5.91
CA ALA A 146 -14.87 -3.83 -7.08
C ALA A 146 -15.85 -2.65 -7.11
N ARG A 147 -16.87 -2.62 -6.24
CA ARG A 147 -17.89 -1.56 -6.22
C ARG A 147 -18.56 -1.31 -7.59
N GLY A 148 -18.58 -2.33 -8.47
CA GLY A 148 -19.10 -2.24 -9.83
C GLY A 148 -18.14 -1.69 -10.89
N TYR A 149 -16.90 -1.34 -10.54
CA TYR A 149 -15.87 -0.87 -11.46
C TYR A 149 -15.17 -2.03 -12.20
N PRO A 150 -14.69 -1.79 -13.44
CA PRO A 150 -14.02 -2.82 -14.23
C PRO A 150 -12.61 -3.16 -13.70
N ASP A 151 -12.15 -4.36 -14.02
CA ASP A 151 -10.74 -4.73 -13.87
C ASP A 151 -9.87 -3.84 -14.77
N ALA A 152 -8.74 -3.39 -14.26
CA ALA A 152 -7.81 -2.55 -15.01
C ALA A 152 -7.10 -3.31 -16.16
N GLY A 153 -7.14 -4.64 -16.16
CA GLY A 153 -6.48 -5.51 -17.15
C GLY A 153 -4.96 -5.45 -17.10
N THR A 154 -4.39 -4.89 -16.02
CA THR A 154 -2.96 -4.65 -15.80
C THR A 154 -2.63 -4.85 -14.34
N ASP A 155 -1.38 -5.19 -14.07
CA ASP A 155 -0.82 -5.37 -12.74
C ASP A 155 -0.14 -4.10 -12.19
N TRP A 156 -0.22 -2.97 -12.90
CA TRP A 156 0.44 -1.70 -12.54
C TRP A 156 -0.35 -0.49 -13.04
N TRP A 157 -0.33 0.60 -12.26
CA TRP A 157 -0.99 1.87 -12.57
C TRP A 157 -0.01 3.00 -12.95
N PRO A 158 -0.31 3.86 -13.95
CA PRO A 158 -1.54 3.91 -14.76
C PRO A 158 -1.47 3.03 -16.02
N ASN A 159 -0.29 2.51 -16.37
CA ASN A 159 -0.06 1.51 -17.42
C ASN A 159 1.38 0.97 -17.35
N LYS A 160 1.69 -0.12 -18.08
CA LYS A 160 3.00 -0.79 -18.11
C LYS A 160 4.21 0.12 -18.43
N GLN A 161 4.02 1.27 -19.09
CA GLN A 161 5.13 2.11 -19.58
C GLN A 161 5.74 3.00 -18.49
N GLY A 162 4.94 3.43 -17.49
CA GLY A 162 5.38 4.41 -16.49
C GLY A 162 6.42 3.88 -15.48
N MET A 163 6.48 2.57 -15.25
CA MET A 163 7.42 1.95 -14.30
C MET A 163 8.86 1.97 -14.83
N GLN A 164 9.08 1.50 -16.07
CA GLN A 164 10.41 1.47 -16.67
C GLN A 164 11.02 2.88 -16.73
N ASP A 165 10.21 3.86 -17.12
CA ASP A 165 10.62 5.27 -17.16
C ASP A 165 10.98 5.85 -15.78
N MET A 166 10.48 5.26 -14.69
CA MET A 166 10.76 5.69 -13.31
C MET A 166 11.99 5.00 -12.75
N VAL A 167 12.11 3.68 -12.91
CA VAL A 167 13.30 2.91 -12.52
C VAL A 167 14.53 3.52 -13.17
N ASP A 168 14.46 3.76 -14.48
CA ASP A 168 15.52 4.42 -15.24
C ASP A 168 15.87 5.82 -14.70
N LYS A 169 14.93 6.53 -14.07
CA LYS A 169 15.16 7.87 -13.48
C LYS A 169 15.71 7.79 -12.05
N LEU A 170 15.29 6.80 -11.27
CA LEU A 170 15.76 6.58 -9.90
C LEU A 170 17.20 6.06 -9.91
N ASP A 171 17.53 5.11 -10.78
CA ASP A 171 18.90 4.63 -10.98
C ASP A 171 19.83 5.76 -11.43
N LYS A 172 19.42 6.57 -12.43
CA LYS A 172 20.19 7.75 -12.86
C LYS A 172 20.40 8.79 -11.77
N LYS A 173 19.46 8.92 -10.82
CA LYS A 173 19.61 9.83 -9.67
C LYS A 173 20.61 9.27 -8.66
N LYS A 174 20.57 7.95 -8.42
CA LYS A 174 21.49 7.26 -7.52
C LYS A 174 22.93 7.35 -8.01
N ASP A 175 23.17 7.07 -9.29
CA ASP A 175 24.50 7.19 -9.92
C ASP A 175 25.07 8.61 -9.80
N LYS A 176 24.21 9.63 -9.95
CA LYS A 176 24.63 11.02 -9.87
C LYS A 176 24.98 11.44 -8.45
N GLN A 177 24.25 10.95 -7.45
CA GLN A 177 24.54 11.22 -6.04
C GLN A 177 25.86 10.55 -5.63
N ASP A 178 26.07 9.29 -6.01
CA ASP A 178 27.29 8.53 -5.73
C ASP A 178 28.55 9.12 -6.38
N MET A 179 28.42 9.88 -7.47
CA MET A 179 29.54 10.62 -8.08
C MET A 179 29.89 11.91 -7.33
N VAL A 180 28.90 12.61 -6.77
CA VAL A 180 29.12 13.84 -6.01
C VAL A 180 29.78 13.51 -4.67
N ASP A 181 29.35 12.43 -4.02
CA ASP A 181 29.88 12.00 -2.71
C ASP A 181 31.32 11.44 -2.80
N LYS A 182 31.86 11.23 -4.01
CA LYS A 182 33.25 10.78 -4.26
C LYS A 182 34.22 11.93 -4.58
N LEU A 183 33.74 13.16 -4.61
CA LEU A 183 34.52 14.36 -4.97
C LEU A 183 34.80 15.27 -3.76
N ASP A 184 34.30 14.94 -2.58
CA ASP A 184 34.64 15.53 -1.27
C ASP A 184 35.53 14.58 -0.44
#